data_AF-A0A7W0RV48-F1
#
_entry.id   AF-A0A7W0RV48-F1
#
_cell.length_a   1.000
_cell.length_b   1.000
_cell.length_c   1.000
_cell.angle_alpha   90.00
_cell.angle_beta   90.00
_cell.angle_gamma   90.00
#
_symmetry.space_group_name_H-M   'P 1'
#
loop_
_entity.id
_entity.type
_entity.pdbx_description
1 polymer ?
#
loop_
_entity_poly.entity_id
_entity_poly.type
_entity_poly.pdbx_seq_one_letter_code
_entity_poly.pdbx_strand_id
1 'polypeptide(L)'
;MSASGADWRYGQIHMEQRERCDCGAPVYEVGACDECGTPWLLAELAREGAHERLGQAAQGEQEDEYILDVEPEEEGGAAATPTRSVLIGPAAEGDAPLAVRITDAALLTRPGSDERVARVRMVERPEDRGCCERSHQRAVSVRPQRFGAPFLMGAAMPVLLEATRPSADPAGKPSGGRRLLSFTDSRQGTARFSAKLQQDAERTLTRAVIYHAVQEAGQGDQDTATGLREEIAALETVAKNPVIGSILAAKRRELALAEGGAGVVAWAELRAGLAMNAELAAFAGDVWRDRPRGGRQLAEYPVRLAELFLLRELFRRPRMQNNLETMGLARLVFPALEERARLGVPAVLAEAGLDADAWSGVLHAAVDILFRATLAVDLPVDPVDMRHWITPRSALSEVLEPGTPPDSETSTKSPSGFHRQRAPAAFCISRSG
;
A
#
# COMPACT_ATOMS: atom_id res chain seq x y z
N MET A 1 32.90 -9.71 -1.76
CA MET A 1 33.10 -9.52 -3.23
C MET A 1 32.85 -8.05 -3.57
N SER A 2 33.71 -7.40 -4.36
CA SER A 2 33.33 -6.20 -5.12
C SER A 2 33.42 -6.57 -6.60
N ALA A 3 32.33 -6.41 -7.35
CA ALA A 3 32.35 -6.69 -8.79
C ALA A 3 33.36 -5.76 -9.48
N SER A 4 34.12 -6.28 -10.45
CA SER A 4 35.03 -5.44 -11.24
C SER A 4 34.23 -4.35 -11.96
N GLY A 5 34.55 -3.08 -11.71
CA GLY A 5 33.85 -1.92 -12.28
C GLY A 5 32.73 -1.33 -11.42
N ALA A 6 32.49 -1.84 -10.20
CA ALA A 6 31.55 -1.21 -9.27
C ALA A 6 32.17 0.05 -8.62
N ASP A 7 31.44 1.18 -8.58
CA ASP A 7 31.80 2.41 -7.84
C ASP A 7 31.58 2.25 -6.32
N TRP A 8 31.93 1.09 -5.77
CA TRP A 8 31.77 0.77 -4.36
C TRP A 8 33.07 1.06 -3.61
N ARG A 9 33.06 2.10 -2.78
CA ARG A 9 34.27 2.65 -2.14
C ARG A 9 34.50 2.20 -0.70
N TYR A 10 33.64 1.32 -0.18
CA TYR A 10 33.66 0.90 1.23
C TYR A 10 34.37 -0.44 1.48
N GLY A 11 34.91 -1.08 0.44
CA GLY A 11 35.65 -2.34 0.56
C GLY A 11 34.79 -3.57 0.27
N GLN A 12 34.99 -4.67 1.01
CA GLN A 12 34.29 -5.92 0.73
C GLN A 12 32.86 -5.93 1.30
N ILE A 13 31.91 -6.42 0.51
CA ILE A 13 30.54 -6.70 0.97
C ILE A 13 30.45 -8.14 1.46
N HIS A 14 29.78 -8.32 2.60
CA HIS A 14 29.47 -9.60 3.23
C HIS A 14 27.95 -9.73 3.39
N MET A 15 27.42 -10.92 3.13
CA MET A 15 25.98 -11.21 3.26
C MET A 15 25.62 -11.79 4.63
N GLU A 16 26.62 -12.11 5.44
CA GLU A 16 26.48 -12.66 6.80
C GLU A 16 27.06 -11.69 7.81
N GLN A 17 26.45 -11.62 8.99
CA GLN A 17 26.92 -10.78 10.09
C GLN A 17 28.33 -11.18 10.53
N ARG A 18 29.20 -10.18 10.67
CA ARG A 18 30.56 -10.32 11.16
C ARG A 18 31.10 -8.99 11.64
N GLU A 19 31.99 -9.01 12.62
CA GLU A 19 32.64 -7.80 13.14
C GLU A 19 33.84 -7.35 12.31
N ARG A 20 34.49 -8.29 11.60
CA ARG A 20 35.76 -8.07 10.91
C ARG A 20 35.78 -8.67 9.51
N CYS A 21 36.41 -7.95 8.60
CA CYS A 21 36.73 -8.38 7.25
C CYS A 21 37.96 -9.30 7.29
N ASP A 22 38.15 -10.10 6.24
CA ASP A 22 39.30 -11.01 6.10
C ASP A 22 40.65 -10.26 6.14
N CYS A 23 40.65 -8.95 5.82
CA CYS A 23 41.83 -8.07 5.89
C CYS A 23 42.07 -7.45 7.29
N GLY A 24 41.21 -7.77 8.26
CA GLY A 24 41.22 -7.28 9.65
C GLY A 24 40.38 -6.04 9.92
N ALA A 25 39.91 -5.35 8.87
CA ALA A 25 39.14 -4.11 8.99
C ALA A 25 37.78 -4.31 9.67
N PRO A 26 37.28 -3.32 10.42
CA PRO A 26 35.92 -3.38 10.97
C PRO A 26 34.89 -3.41 9.85
N VAL A 27 33.83 -4.20 10.05
CA VAL A 27 32.69 -4.30 9.16
C VAL A 27 31.53 -3.53 9.77
N TYR A 28 30.74 -2.86 8.95
CA TYR A 28 29.58 -2.07 9.37
C TYR A 28 28.37 -2.43 8.49
N GLU A 29 27.17 -2.22 9.02
CA GLU A 29 25.93 -2.43 8.27
C GLU A 29 25.76 -1.36 7.19
N VAL A 30 25.26 -1.75 6.02
CA VAL A 30 24.99 -0.82 4.92
C VAL A 30 23.58 -0.26 5.06
N GLY A 31 23.50 1.06 5.15
CA GLY A 31 22.26 1.81 5.01
C GLY A 31 22.22 2.58 3.69
N ALA A 32 21.02 2.93 3.22
CA ALA A 32 20.84 3.79 2.04
C ALA A 32 19.87 4.92 2.35
N CYS A 33 20.12 6.10 1.76
CA CYS A 33 19.17 7.21 1.81
C CYS A 33 17.85 6.79 1.11
N ASP A 34 16.72 6.96 1.80
CA ASP A 34 15.39 6.61 1.29
C ASP A 34 14.91 7.48 0.10
N GLU A 35 15.56 8.61 -0.16
CA GLU A 35 15.26 9.48 -1.31
C GLU A 35 16.14 9.19 -2.54
N CYS A 36 17.47 9.15 -2.36
CA CYS A 36 18.43 9.09 -3.48
C CYS A 36 19.20 7.78 -3.58
N GLY A 37 19.02 6.84 -2.63
CA GLY A 37 19.72 5.56 -2.61
C GLY A 37 21.22 5.62 -2.27
N THR A 38 21.76 6.81 -1.94
CA THR A 38 23.19 6.94 -1.59
C THR A 38 23.53 6.04 -0.41
N PRO A 39 24.53 5.14 -0.54
CA PRO A 39 24.92 4.21 0.52
C PRO A 39 25.75 4.90 1.60
N TRP A 40 25.55 4.47 2.84
CA TRP A 40 26.28 4.88 4.04
C TRP A 40 26.56 3.64 4.89
N LEU A 41 27.65 3.65 5.66
CA LEU A 41 27.85 2.63 6.69
C LEU A 41 27.31 3.13 8.04
N LEU A 42 26.54 2.29 8.71
CA LEU A 42 25.93 2.59 10.01
C LEU A 42 26.90 2.19 11.13
N ALA A 43 27.30 3.15 11.95
CA ALA A 43 28.22 2.92 13.05
C ALA A 43 27.74 3.63 14.34
N GLU A 44 28.28 3.20 15.46
CA GLU A 44 28.12 3.88 16.75
C GLU A 44 29.47 4.37 17.26
N LEU A 45 29.45 5.56 17.84
CA LEU A 45 30.62 6.12 18.49
C LEU A 45 30.61 5.71 19.97
N ALA A 46 31.57 4.86 20.34
CA ALA A 46 31.81 4.46 21.71
C ALA A 46 33.07 5.16 22.24
N ARG A 47 33.04 5.58 23.51
CA ARG A 47 34.21 6.18 24.17
C ARG A 47 34.87 5.14 25.08
N GLU A 48 36.12 4.81 24.80
CA GLU A 48 36.90 3.85 25.57
C GLU A 48 38.16 4.55 26.11
N GLY A 49 38.08 5.01 27.36
CA GLY A 49 39.14 5.80 27.99
C GLY A 49 39.38 7.15 27.29
N ALA A 50 40.60 7.34 26.77
CA ALA A 50 41.02 8.58 26.10
C ALA A 50 40.71 8.61 24.59
N HIS A 51 40.25 7.51 24.01
CA HIS A 51 40.00 7.38 22.58
C HIS A 51 38.52 7.12 22.28
N GLU A 52 38.06 7.59 21.12
CA GLU A 52 36.78 7.22 20.56
C GLU A 52 36.99 6.08 19.56
N ARG A 53 36.04 5.13 19.53
CA ARG A 53 36.06 3.94 18.70
C ARG A 53 34.74 3.85 17.94
N LEU A 54 34.81 3.45 16.68
CA LEU A 54 33.64 3.08 15.90
C LEU A 54 33.26 1.63 16.17
N GLY A 55 32.14 1.44 16.85
CA GLY A 55 31.45 0.15 16.94
C GLY A 55 30.50 -0.04 15.77
N GLN A 56 30.14 -1.30 15.50
CA GLN A 56 28.90 -1.55 14.73
C GLN A 56 27.77 -0.84 15.46
N ALA A 57 26.90 -0.15 14.73
CA ALA A 57 25.66 0.34 15.32
C ALA A 57 25.00 -0.86 16.02
N ALA A 58 24.77 -0.75 17.32
CA ALA A 58 24.12 -1.81 18.06
C ALA A 58 22.82 -2.09 17.30
N GLN A 59 22.56 -3.37 17.06
CA GLN A 59 21.23 -3.84 16.66
C GLN A 59 20.34 -3.59 17.87
N GLY A 60 20.02 -2.33 18.13
CA GLY A 60 19.40 -1.94 19.36
C GLY A 60 18.02 -2.56 19.36
N GLU A 61 17.68 -3.19 20.48
CA GLU A 61 16.32 -3.39 20.99
C GLU A 61 15.47 -2.09 21.00
N GLN A 62 16.00 -0.97 20.47
CA GLN A 62 15.45 0.36 20.35
C GLN A 62 15.06 0.75 18.93
N GLU A 63 15.53 0.06 17.87
CA GLU A 63 14.91 0.21 16.55
C GLU A 63 13.67 -0.67 16.50
N ASP A 64 12.51 -0.03 16.65
CA ASP A 64 11.23 -0.68 16.49
C ASP A 64 11.04 -1.10 15.02
N GLU A 65 11.44 -2.33 14.71
CA GLU A 65 11.35 -2.91 13.35
C GLU A 65 9.92 -2.86 12.80
N TYR A 66 8.89 -2.77 13.67
CA TYR A 66 7.49 -2.67 13.31
C TYR A 66 7.03 -1.25 12.94
N ILE A 67 7.90 -0.23 12.99
CA ILE A 67 7.57 1.14 12.54
C ILE A 67 7.08 1.14 11.09
N LEU A 68 7.64 0.29 10.23
CA LEU A 68 7.29 0.21 8.80
C LEU A 68 5.87 -0.32 8.55
N ASP A 69 5.32 -1.04 9.52
CA ASP A 69 4.00 -1.67 9.44
C ASP A 69 2.88 -0.75 9.96
N VAL A 70 3.26 0.40 10.51
CA VAL A 70 2.32 1.48 10.79
C VAL A 70 2.04 2.16 9.46
N GLU A 71 0.77 2.21 9.03
CA GLU A 71 0.39 3.08 7.91
C GLU A 71 0.96 4.48 8.17
N PRO A 72 1.59 5.14 7.17
CA PRO A 72 2.33 6.37 7.40
C PRO A 72 1.42 7.42 8.03
N GLU A 73 1.56 7.60 9.34
CA GLU A 73 1.07 8.75 10.09
C GLU A 73 2.21 9.77 10.12
N GLU A 74 1.93 11.03 9.79
CA GLU A 74 2.89 12.12 10.01
C GLU A 74 3.12 12.31 11.51
N GLU A 75 4.40 12.35 11.90
CA GLU A 75 4.95 12.52 13.26
C GLU A 75 4.98 11.26 14.14
N GLY A 76 6.08 10.88 14.77
CA GLY A 76 7.24 11.65 15.23
C GLY A 76 7.51 11.30 16.69
N GLY A 77 7.86 10.04 16.97
CA GLY A 77 8.16 9.56 18.32
C GLY A 77 9.66 9.65 18.61
N ALA A 78 10.04 10.50 19.56
CA ALA A 78 11.41 10.67 20.02
C ALA A 78 11.91 9.43 20.79
N ALA A 79 13.09 8.92 20.41
CA ALA A 79 13.86 7.96 21.19
C ALA A 79 14.78 8.66 22.19
N ALA A 80 15.09 7.95 23.28
CA ALA A 80 16.03 8.33 24.34
C ALA A 80 17.49 8.45 23.85
N THR A 81 18.30 9.27 24.52
CA THR A 81 19.68 9.66 24.17
C THR A 81 20.76 8.78 24.88
N PRO A 82 22.02 8.66 24.36
CA PRO A 82 22.38 7.50 23.52
C PRO A 82 23.86 6.99 23.66
N THR A 83 24.19 5.87 23.01
CA THR A 83 25.45 5.74 22.22
C THR A 83 25.25 6.51 20.92
N ARG A 84 26.16 7.41 20.53
CA ARG A 84 25.91 8.32 19.40
C ARG A 84 26.01 7.58 18.07
N SER A 85 24.89 7.38 17.39
CA SER A 85 24.87 6.83 16.02
C SER A 85 25.49 7.83 15.04
N VAL A 86 26.30 7.32 14.11
CA VAL A 86 27.00 8.10 13.09
C VAL A 86 26.92 7.39 11.74
N LEU A 87 26.94 8.17 10.67
CA LEU A 87 27.03 7.65 9.30
C LEU A 87 28.46 7.79 8.81
N ILE A 88 29.00 6.73 8.19
CA ILE A 88 30.32 6.74 7.60
C ILE A 88 30.20 6.68 6.08
N GLY A 89 30.77 7.68 5.42
CA GLY A 89 30.82 7.85 3.97
C GLY A 89 32.25 7.83 3.42
N PRO A 90 32.44 7.74 2.09
CA PRO A 90 33.74 7.96 1.49
C PRO A 90 34.19 9.40 1.78
N ALA A 91 35.48 9.60 2.00
CA ALA A 91 36.05 10.94 2.06
C ALA A 91 35.95 11.59 0.67
N ALA A 92 35.39 12.79 0.58
CA ALA A 92 35.39 13.61 -0.63
C ALA A 92 36.57 14.61 -0.63
N GLU A 93 36.87 15.17 -1.80
CA GLU A 93 37.83 16.29 -1.89
C GLU A 93 37.30 17.51 -1.12
N GLY A 94 38.09 18.00 -0.15
CA GLY A 94 37.71 19.13 0.71
C GLY A 94 37.19 18.75 2.10
N ASP A 95 36.89 17.47 2.34
CA ASP A 95 36.60 16.98 3.70
C ASP A 95 37.88 16.97 4.56
N ALA A 96 37.72 17.03 5.88
CA ALA A 96 38.77 16.69 6.85
C ALA A 96 38.61 15.21 7.27
N PRO A 97 39.14 14.24 6.49
CA PRO A 97 38.85 12.82 6.73
C PRO A 97 39.44 12.33 8.04
N LEU A 98 38.60 11.62 8.80
CA LEU A 98 39.03 10.92 10.01
C LEU A 98 39.76 9.64 9.62
N ALA A 99 40.82 9.32 10.36
CA ALA A 99 41.53 8.06 10.20
C ALA A 99 40.97 7.03 11.19
N VAL A 100 40.44 5.93 10.67
CA VAL A 100 39.97 4.78 11.45
C VAL A 100 41.05 3.72 11.41
N ARG A 101 41.59 3.33 12.57
CA ARG A 101 42.58 2.26 12.64
C ARG A 101 41.95 0.90 12.36
N ILE A 102 42.53 0.14 11.44
CA ILE A 102 41.96 -1.12 10.96
C ILE A 102 41.88 -2.18 12.07
N THR A 103 42.83 -2.20 13.01
CA THR A 103 42.94 -3.26 14.03
C THR A 103 41.87 -3.19 15.11
N ASP A 104 41.46 -2.00 15.52
CA ASP A 104 40.56 -1.80 16.67
C ASP A 104 39.47 -0.76 16.42
N ALA A 105 39.38 -0.18 15.23
CA ALA A 105 38.41 0.86 14.88
C ALA A 105 38.54 2.15 15.70
N ALA A 106 39.72 2.41 16.31
CA ALA A 106 39.98 3.67 16.99
C ALA A 106 40.01 4.84 15.99
N LEU A 107 39.37 5.95 16.38
CA LEU A 107 39.45 7.21 15.65
C LEU A 107 40.75 7.94 16.01
N LEU A 108 41.53 8.26 14.98
CA LEU A 108 42.82 8.90 15.11
C LEU A 108 42.80 10.26 14.42
N THR A 109 43.11 11.32 15.17
CA THR A 109 43.31 12.66 14.61
C THR A 109 44.61 12.77 13.84
N ARG A 110 45.65 12.01 14.26
CA ARG A 110 46.97 11.95 13.63
C ARG A 110 47.48 10.50 13.66
N PRO A 111 47.29 9.72 12.60
CA PRO A 111 47.81 8.35 12.56
C PRO A 111 49.33 8.34 12.45
N GLY A 112 49.97 7.35 13.07
CA GLY A 112 51.40 7.07 12.91
C GLY A 112 51.72 6.53 11.51
N SER A 113 52.99 6.59 11.09
CA SER A 113 53.43 6.14 9.76
C SER A 113 53.18 4.66 9.50
N ASP A 114 53.26 3.85 10.56
CA ASP A 114 53.18 2.39 10.47
C ASP A 114 51.76 1.86 10.75
N GLU A 115 50.82 2.76 11.03
CA GLU A 115 49.44 2.38 11.33
C GLU A 115 48.62 2.18 10.04
N ARG A 116 48.03 0.99 9.92
CA ARG A 116 47.05 0.72 8.87
C ARG A 116 45.72 1.42 9.21
N VAL A 117 45.39 2.45 8.45
CA VAL A 117 44.18 3.25 8.65
C VAL A 117 43.32 3.36 7.39
N ALA A 118 42.00 3.46 7.58
CA ALA A 118 41.04 3.83 6.55
C ALA A 118 40.67 5.31 6.72
N ARG A 119 40.62 6.08 5.62
CA ARG A 119 40.19 7.48 5.62
C ARG A 119 38.71 7.53 5.30
N VAL A 120 37.91 8.11 6.20
CA VAL A 120 36.46 8.16 6.05
C VAL A 120 35.91 9.54 6.38
N ARG A 121 34.73 9.84 5.82
CA ARG A 121 33.90 10.96 6.26
C ARG A 121 32.94 10.44 7.33
N MET A 122 32.91 11.08 8.50
CA MET A 122 31.93 10.80 9.54
C MET A 122 30.89 11.91 9.57
N VAL A 123 29.63 11.53 9.62
CA VAL A 123 28.48 12.43 9.70
C VAL A 123 27.76 12.13 11.01
N GLU A 124 27.89 13.03 11.98
CA GLU A 124 27.29 12.87 13.32
C GLU A 124 25.80 13.20 13.35
N ARG A 125 25.35 14.13 12.50
CA ARG A 125 23.93 14.47 12.35
C ARG A 125 23.47 13.99 11.00
N PRO A 126 22.47 13.09 10.92
CA PRO A 126 22.00 12.58 9.64
C PRO A 126 21.68 13.69 8.63
N GLU A 127 21.15 14.85 9.06
CA GLU A 127 20.83 15.99 8.18
C GLU A 127 22.04 16.53 7.40
N ASP A 128 23.26 16.42 7.95
CA ASP A 128 24.51 16.95 7.38
C ASP A 128 25.12 16.05 6.30
N ARG A 129 24.43 14.95 5.94
CA ARG A 129 24.93 13.97 4.97
C ARG A 129 25.09 14.54 3.55
N GLY A 130 24.28 15.52 3.18
CA GLY A 130 24.41 16.26 1.91
C GLY A 130 24.37 15.40 0.64
N CYS A 131 23.73 14.22 0.68
CA CYS A 131 23.72 13.29 -0.46
C CYS A 131 22.70 13.64 -1.55
N CYS A 132 21.69 14.45 -1.24
CA CYS A 132 20.68 14.93 -2.19
C CYS A 132 20.04 16.23 -1.68
N GLU A 133 19.27 16.91 -2.53
CA GLU A 133 18.60 18.17 -2.17
C GLU A 133 17.78 18.04 -0.89
N ARG A 134 17.02 16.95 -0.73
CA ARG A 134 16.15 16.74 0.44
C ARG A 134 16.85 16.10 1.63
N SER A 135 18.17 15.86 1.58
CA SER A 135 18.86 15.13 2.65
C SER A 135 18.84 15.86 4.00
N HIS A 136 18.64 17.17 4.01
CA HIS A 136 18.52 17.97 5.23
C HIS A 136 17.13 17.87 5.89
N GLN A 137 16.13 17.30 5.20
CA GLN A 137 14.77 17.15 5.74
C GLN A 137 14.72 16.00 6.73
N ARG A 138 14.08 16.20 7.89
CA ARG A 138 13.92 15.16 8.94
C ARG A 138 13.15 13.93 8.49
N ALA A 139 12.27 14.07 7.50
CA ALA A 139 11.50 12.97 6.93
C ALA A 139 12.36 12.02 6.07
N VAL A 140 13.50 12.51 5.56
CA VAL A 140 14.44 11.73 4.75
C VAL A 140 15.47 11.11 5.68
N SER A 141 15.68 9.81 5.59
CA SER A 141 16.50 9.04 6.52
C SER A 141 17.42 8.06 5.79
N VAL A 142 18.45 7.57 6.49
CA VAL A 142 19.27 6.45 6.00
C VAL A 142 18.75 5.19 6.67
N ARG A 143 18.35 4.21 5.85
CA ARG A 143 17.70 2.98 6.31
C ARG A 143 18.58 1.77 6.08
N PRO A 144 18.70 0.86 7.06
CA PRO A 144 19.41 -0.41 6.86
C PRO A 144 18.75 -1.22 5.74
N GLN A 145 19.56 -1.92 4.94
CA GLN A 145 19.08 -2.72 3.82
C GLN A 145 18.85 -4.17 4.25
N ARG A 146 17.95 -4.38 5.21
CA ARG A 146 17.60 -5.71 5.75
C ARG A 146 16.09 -5.95 5.78
N PHE A 147 15.71 -7.21 5.69
CA PHE A 147 14.34 -7.63 5.99
C PHE A 147 14.19 -7.85 7.49
N GLY A 148 13.41 -7.00 8.15
CA GLY A 148 13.11 -7.14 9.58
C GLY A 148 12.15 -8.30 9.88
N ALA A 149 12.00 -8.61 11.15
CA ALA A 149 11.06 -9.62 11.63
C ALA A 149 9.61 -9.43 11.11
N PRO A 150 9.04 -8.21 11.01
CA PRO A 150 7.66 -8.03 10.54
C PRO A 150 7.49 -8.44 9.08
N PHE A 151 8.46 -8.14 8.22
CA PHE A 151 8.44 -8.56 6.82
C PHE A 151 8.53 -10.08 6.69
N LEU A 152 9.51 -10.68 7.37
CA LEU A 152 9.73 -12.13 7.31
C LEU A 152 8.53 -12.90 7.87
N MET A 153 7.97 -12.45 9.01
CA MET A 153 6.78 -13.04 9.61
C MET A 153 5.56 -12.85 8.71
N GLY A 154 5.36 -11.65 8.15
CA GLY A 154 4.24 -11.37 7.24
C GLY A 154 4.27 -12.24 5.98
N ALA A 155 5.46 -12.50 5.42
CA ALA A 155 5.61 -13.33 4.24
C ALA A 155 5.57 -14.84 4.54
N ALA A 156 6.20 -15.28 5.65
CA ALA A 156 6.33 -16.70 5.96
C ALA A 156 5.09 -17.28 6.65
N MET A 157 4.41 -16.51 7.51
CA MET A 157 3.32 -17.03 8.34
C MET A 157 2.14 -17.58 7.51
N PRO A 158 1.67 -16.93 6.42
CA PRO A 158 0.61 -17.51 5.58
C PRO A 158 1.02 -18.84 4.93
N VAL A 159 2.26 -18.94 4.45
CA VAL A 159 2.80 -20.16 3.83
C VAL A 159 2.91 -21.28 4.86
N LEU A 160 3.42 -20.97 6.06
CA LEU A 160 3.50 -21.92 7.16
C LEU A 160 2.11 -22.37 7.63
N LEU A 161 1.14 -21.44 7.68
CA LEU A 161 -0.25 -21.74 8.04
C LEU A 161 -0.85 -22.70 7.02
N GLU A 162 -0.68 -22.46 5.72
CA GLU A 162 -1.22 -23.29 4.64
C GLU A 162 -0.68 -24.73 4.69
N ALA A 163 0.61 -24.89 5.03
CA ALA A 163 1.26 -26.18 5.24
C ALA A 163 0.74 -26.95 6.47
N THR A 164 -0.04 -26.32 7.36
CA THR A 164 -0.67 -27.04 8.49
C THR A 164 -1.89 -27.86 8.05
N ARG A 165 -2.26 -28.84 8.88
CA ARG A 165 -3.46 -29.65 8.63
C ARG A 165 -4.72 -28.80 8.80
N PRO A 166 -5.70 -28.90 7.87
CA PRO A 166 -7.01 -28.30 8.07
C PRO A 166 -7.68 -28.87 9.32
N SER A 167 -8.65 -28.13 9.87
CA SER A 167 -9.46 -28.65 10.95
C SER A 167 -10.35 -29.81 10.46
N ALA A 168 -10.86 -30.63 11.38
CA ALA A 168 -11.76 -31.74 11.04
C ALA A 168 -13.07 -31.27 10.35
N ASP A 169 -13.43 -30.01 10.54
CA ASP A 169 -14.61 -29.37 9.96
C ASP A 169 -14.19 -28.03 9.32
N PRO A 170 -13.65 -28.05 8.10
CA PRO A 170 -13.04 -26.87 7.48
C PRO A 170 -14.04 -25.87 6.91
N ALA A 171 -15.31 -26.27 6.72
CA ALA A 171 -16.30 -25.46 6.03
C ALA A 171 -16.59 -24.16 6.78
N GLY A 172 -16.55 -23.03 6.06
CA GLY A 172 -16.84 -21.70 6.61
C GLY A 172 -15.82 -21.14 7.60
N LYS A 173 -14.66 -21.80 7.77
CA LYS A 173 -13.57 -21.32 8.65
C LYS A 173 -12.45 -20.68 7.84
N PRO A 174 -11.90 -19.53 8.27
CA PRO A 174 -10.72 -18.93 7.66
C PRO A 174 -9.60 -19.96 7.50
N SER A 175 -8.99 -20.02 6.32
CA SER A 175 -7.93 -20.99 5.98
C SER A 175 -8.32 -22.46 6.25
N GLY A 176 -9.60 -22.82 6.20
CA GLY A 176 -10.08 -24.17 6.52
C GLY A 176 -9.90 -24.58 7.99
N GLY A 177 -9.84 -23.59 8.90
CA GLY A 177 -9.63 -23.82 10.33
C GLY A 177 -8.21 -24.27 10.69
N ARG A 178 -7.24 -24.03 9.79
CA ARG A 178 -5.81 -24.23 10.05
C ARG A 178 -5.37 -23.38 11.23
N ARG A 179 -4.43 -23.91 12.03
CA ARG A 179 -3.92 -23.24 13.23
C ARG A 179 -2.42 -23.38 13.30
N LEU A 180 -1.76 -22.25 13.57
CA LEU A 180 -0.33 -22.15 13.76
C LEU A 180 -0.06 -21.45 15.09
N LEU A 181 0.75 -22.08 15.95
CA LEU A 181 1.23 -21.48 17.19
C LEU A 181 2.71 -21.13 16.98
N SER A 182 3.04 -19.85 17.11
CA SER A 182 4.41 -19.35 17.04
C SER A 182 4.80 -18.67 18.35
N PHE A 183 6.11 -18.64 18.64
CA PHE A 183 6.68 -18.00 19.82
C PHE A 183 7.66 -16.93 19.37
N THR A 184 7.57 -15.74 19.97
CA THR A 184 8.53 -14.64 19.81
C THR A 184 8.83 -14.06 21.19
N ASP A 185 10.06 -13.62 21.38
CA ASP A 185 10.57 -12.91 22.55
C ASP A 185 10.08 -11.45 22.64
N SER A 186 9.58 -10.87 21.55
CA SER A 186 9.06 -9.50 21.49
C SER A 186 7.55 -9.42 21.78
N ARG A 187 7.20 -9.01 23.01
CA ARG A 187 5.78 -8.78 23.39
C ARG A 187 5.11 -7.69 22.56
N GLN A 188 5.80 -6.57 22.34
CA GLN A 188 5.26 -5.44 21.56
C GLN A 188 5.14 -5.79 20.07
N GLY A 189 6.16 -6.46 19.53
CA GLY A 189 6.14 -6.96 18.16
C GLY A 189 5.00 -7.93 17.90
N THR A 190 4.74 -8.84 18.84
CA THR A 190 3.59 -9.76 18.78
C THR A 190 2.26 -9.02 18.68
N ALA A 191 2.05 -8.00 19.51
CA ALA A 191 0.79 -7.26 19.55
C ALA A 191 0.56 -6.51 18.23
N ARG A 192 1.58 -5.82 17.71
CA ARG A 192 1.50 -5.10 16.44
C ARG A 192 1.31 -6.04 15.26
N PHE A 193 2.08 -7.12 15.20
CA PHE A 193 1.95 -8.14 14.16
C PHE A 193 0.56 -8.76 14.15
N SER A 194 0.00 -9.09 15.33
CA SER A 194 -1.35 -9.67 15.43
C SER A 194 -2.43 -8.71 14.93
N ALA A 195 -2.31 -7.42 15.27
CA ALA A 195 -3.23 -6.40 14.77
C ALA A 195 -3.13 -6.25 13.24
N LYS A 196 -1.91 -6.23 12.70
CA LYS A 196 -1.68 -6.18 11.25
C LYS A 196 -2.24 -7.42 10.55
N LEU A 197 -1.96 -8.61 11.06
CA LEU A 197 -2.45 -9.88 10.49
C LEU A 197 -4.00 -9.90 10.45
N GLN A 198 -4.64 -9.38 11.49
CA GLN A 198 -6.10 -9.21 11.51
C GLN A 198 -6.56 -8.24 10.42
N GLN A 199 -5.93 -7.07 10.27
CA GLN A 199 -6.27 -6.10 9.23
C GLN A 199 -6.04 -6.67 7.82
N ASP A 200 -4.95 -7.41 7.61
CA ASP A 200 -4.63 -8.07 6.34
C ASP A 200 -5.65 -9.17 6.00
N ALA A 201 -6.13 -9.91 7.00
CA ALA A 201 -7.21 -10.89 6.81
C ALA A 201 -8.54 -10.22 6.42
N GLU A 202 -8.93 -9.15 7.12
CA GLU A 202 -10.13 -8.35 6.80
C GLU A 202 -10.06 -7.78 5.37
N ARG A 203 -8.90 -7.23 5.01
CA ARG A 203 -8.62 -6.68 3.68
C ARG A 203 -8.66 -7.77 2.62
N THR A 204 -7.99 -8.90 2.83
CA THR A 204 -7.94 -10.01 1.88
C THR A 204 -9.32 -10.61 1.64
N LEU A 205 -10.12 -10.81 2.70
CA LEU A 205 -11.51 -11.27 2.58
C LEU A 205 -12.33 -10.30 1.72
N THR A 206 -12.25 -9.00 2.03
CA THR A 206 -12.98 -7.96 1.28
C THR A 206 -12.59 -7.99 -0.20
N ARG A 207 -11.30 -8.05 -0.50
CA ARG A 207 -10.78 -8.12 -1.87
C ARG A 207 -11.23 -9.35 -2.62
N ALA A 208 -11.18 -10.52 -1.98
CA ALA A 208 -11.61 -11.78 -2.57
C ALA A 208 -13.09 -11.71 -2.94
N VAL A 209 -13.95 -11.24 -2.03
CA VAL A 209 -15.39 -11.11 -2.29
C VAL A 209 -15.67 -10.15 -3.45
N ILE A 210 -15.02 -8.98 -3.48
CA ILE A 210 -15.20 -8.01 -4.57
C ILE A 210 -14.75 -8.63 -5.90
N TYR A 211 -13.56 -9.22 -5.93
CA TYR A 211 -13.02 -9.83 -7.13
C TYR A 211 -13.95 -10.92 -7.67
N HIS A 212 -14.36 -11.87 -6.84
CA HIS A 212 -15.23 -12.96 -7.26
C HIS A 212 -16.61 -12.46 -7.70
N ALA A 213 -17.24 -11.55 -6.97
CA ALA A 213 -18.54 -11.00 -7.34
C ALA A 213 -18.50 -10.31 -8.71
N VAL A 214 -17.45 -9.53 -8.99
CA VAL A 214 -17.30 -8.84 -10.28
C VAL A 214 -16.98 -9.83 -11.41
N GLN A 215 -16.18 -10.86 -11.15
CA GLN A 215 -15.92 -11.91 -12.14
C GLN A 215 -17.18 -12.70 -12.46
N GLU A 216 -17.94 -13.13 -11.45
CA GLU A 216 -19.22 -13.83 -11.60
C GLU A 216 -20.24 -13.00 -12.38
N ALA A 217 -20.36 -11.70 -12.07
CA ALA A 217 -21.22 -10.80 -12.83
C ALA A 217 -20.77 -10.59 -14.29
N GLY A 218 -19.50 -10.86 -14.58
CA GLY A 218 -18.91 -10.78 -15.91
C GLY A 218 -18.92 -12.10 -16.67
N GLN A 219 -19.30 -13.22 -16.04
CA GLN A 219 -19.35 -14.52 -16.70
C GLN A 219 -20.43 -14.51 -17.78
N GLY A 220 -19.98 -14.62 -19.03
CA GLY A 220 -20.87 -14.83 -20.16
C GLY A 220 -21.21 -16.31 -20.34
N ASP A 221 -22.23 -16.57 -21.14
CA ASP A 221 -22.61 -17.91 -21.56
C ASP A 221 -21.63 -18.43 -22.63
N GLN A 222 -20.64 -19.22 -22.18
CA GLN A 222 -19.61 -19.78 -23.05
C GLN A 222 -20.15 -20.77 -24.09
N ASP A 223 -21.28 -21.42 -23.83
CA ASP A 223 -21.91 -22.34 -24.78
C ASP A 223 -22.52 -21.53 -25.92
N THR A 224 -23.26 -20.46 -25.59
CA THR A 224 -23.78 -19.50 -26.57
C THR A 224 -22.66 -18.78 -27.33
N ALA A 225 -21.57 -18.40 -26.64
CA ALA A 225 -20.42 -17.78 -27.28
C ALA A 225 -19.76 -18.72 -28.30
N THR A 226 -19.66 -20.02 -27.98
CA THR A 226 -19.07 -21.01 -28.90
C THR A 226 -19.92 -21.17 -30.15
N GLY A 227 -21.24 -21.29 -30.02
CA GLY A 227 -22.15 -21.33 -31.17
C GLY A 227 -22.07 -20.07 -32.05
N LEU A 228 -22.00 -18.89 -31.42
CA LEU A 228 -21.84 -17.62 -32.16
C LEU A 228 -20.50 -17.52 -32.90
N ARG A 229 -19.39 -18.06 -32.35
CA ARG A 229 -18.10 -18.13 -33.06
C ARG A 229 -18.19 -18.99 -34.31
N GLU A 230 -18.85 -20.15 -34.21
CA GLU A 230 -19.02 -21.06 -35.35
C GLU A 230 -19.88 -20.43 -36.45
N GLU A 231 -20.96 -19.75 -36.08
CA GLU A 231 -21.82 -19.03 -37.02
C GLU A 231 -21.10 -17.85 -37.70
N ILE A 232 -20.30 -17.09 -36.94
CA ILE A 232 -19.48 -16.00 -37.48
C ILE A 232 -18.45 -16.56 -38.46
N ALA A 233 -17.73 -17.62 -38.10
CA ALA A 233 -16.75 -18.26 -38.97
C ALA A 233 -17.39 -18.76 -40.27
N ALA A 234 -18.58 -19.36 -40.21
CA ALA A 234 -19.32 -19.78 -41.39
C ALA A 234 -19.74 -18.59 -42.28
N LEU A 235 -20.25 -17.50 -41.68
CA LEU A 235 -20.69 -16.31 -42.41
C LEU A 235 -19.53 -15.50 -43.02
N GLU A 236 -18.34 -15.54 -42.41
CA GLU A 236 -17.13 -14.89 -42.94
C GLU A 236 -16.69 -15.49 -44.28
N THR A 237 -16.91 -16.80 -44.50
CA THR A 237 -16.57 -17.45 -45.78
C THR A 237 -17.38 -16.94 -46.97
N VAL A 238 -18.57 -16.39 -46.72
CA VAL A 238 -19.53 -15.88 -47.73
C VAL A 238 -19.68 -14.35 -47.70
N ALA A 239 -18.84 -13.63 -46.96
CA ALA A 239 -18.92 -12.19 -46.67
C ALA A 239 -18.61 -11.24 -47.85
N LYS A 240 -18.99 -11.60 -49.07
CA LYS A 240 -18.89 -10.71 -50.25
C LYS A 240 -20.13 -9.81 -50.45
N ASN A 241 -21.19 -10.01 -49.65
CA ASN A 241 -22.44 -9.26 -49.73
C ASN A 241 -22.55 -8.23 -48.59
N PRO A 242 -22.85 -6.94 -48.87
CA PRO A 242 -23.05 -5.91 -47.84
C PRO A 242 -24.06 -6.26 -46.75
N VAL A 243 -25.10 -7.05 -47.07
CA VAL A 243 -26.12 -7.52 -46.11
C VAL A 243 -25.53 -8.54 -45.12
N ILE A 244 -24.59 -9.38 -45.55
CA ILE A 244 -23.89 -10.31 -44.66
C ILE A 244 -22.94 -9.55 -43.73
N GLY A 245 -22.38 -8.43 -44.19
CA GLY A 245 -21.55 -7.55 -43.37
C GLY A 245 -22.29 -6.97 -42.15
N SER A 246 -23.55 -6.55 -42.30
CA SER A 246 -24.35 -6.04 -41.18
C SER A 246 -24.77 -7.16 -40.21
N ILE A 247 -25.06 -8.35 -40.71
CA ILE A 247 -25.35 -9.55 -39.90
C ILE A 247 -24.11 -9.97 -39.10
N LEU A 248 -22.93 -10.00 -39.73
CA LEU A 248 -21.66 -10.27 -39.05
C LEU A 248 -21.37 -9.25 -37.95
N ALA A 249 -21.61 -7.97 -38.21
CA ALA A 249 -21.45 -6.94 -37.18
C ALA A 249 -22.42 -7.12 -36.01
N ALA A 250 -23.67 -7.56 -36.27
CA ALA A 250 -24.63 -7.88 -35.22
C ALA A 250 -24.20 -9.11 -34.41
N LYS A 251 -23.82 -10.21 -35.08
CA LYS A 251 -23.36 -11.44 -34.40
C LYS A 251 -22.07 -11.25 -33.62
N ARG A 252 -21.14 -10.42 -34.09
CA ARG A 252 -19.94 -10.07 -33.32
C ARG A 252 -20.26 -9.30 -32.04
N ARG A 253 -21.31 -8.46 -32.05
CA ARG A 253 -21.80 -7.78 -30.83
C ARG A 253 -22.46 -8.78 -29.87
N GLU A 254 -23.28 -9.70 -30.39
CA GLU A 254 -23.88 -10.78 -29.59
C GLU A 254 -22.79 -11.68 -28.98
N LEU A 255 -21.76 -12.02 -29.76
CA LEU A 255 -20.61 -12.80 -29.29
C LEU A 255 -19.89 -12.07 -28.16
N ALA A 256 -19.60 -10.77 -28.31
CA ALA A 256 -18.95 -9.99 -27.27
C ALA A 256 -19.75 -9.93 -25.95
N LEU A 257 -21.08 -10.00 -26.01
CA LEU A 257 -21.94 -10.12 -24.83
C LEU A 257 -21.93 -11.53 -24.24
N ALA A 258 -21.96 -12.56 -25.10
CA ALA A 258 -21.98 -13.97 -24.69
C ALA A 258 -20.63 -14.46 -24.16
N GLU A 259 -19.51 -13.92 -24.63
CA GLU A 259 -18.16 -14.23 -24.11
C GLU A 259 -17.95 -13.73 -22.68
N GLY A 260 -18.83 -12.84 -22.22
CA GLY A 260 -18.71 -12.16 -20.94
C GLY A 260 -17.99 -10.82 -21.08
N GLY A 261 -18.20 -9.97 -20.08
CA GLY A 261 -17.72 -8.58 -20.10
C GLY A 261 -16.98 -8.19 -18.84
N ALA A 262 -16.65 -6.91 -18.73
CA ALA A 262 -16.34 -6.33 -17.43
C ALA A 262 -17.61 -6.41 -16.59
N GLY A 263 -17.71 -7.42 -15.72
CA GLY A 263 -18.88 -7.62 -14.87
C GLY A 263 -19.17 -6.36 -14.09
N VAL A 264 -20.45 -5.99 -13.98
CA VAL A 264 -20.87 -4.80 -13.23
C VAL A 264 -21.70 -5.24 -12.04
N VAL A 265 -21.28 -4.85 -10.83
CA VAL A 265 -22.00 -5.18 -9.59
C VAL A 265 -22.43 -3.90 -8.90
N ALA A 266 -23.70 -3.78 -8.52
CA ALA A 266 -24.17 -2.61 -7.80
C ALA A 266 -23.60 -2.57 -6.36
N TRP A 267 -23.32 -1.37 -5.84
CA TRP A 267 -22.81 -1.23 -4.45
C TRP A 267 -23.68 -1.93 -3.41
N ALA A 268 -25.01 -1.84 -3.55
CA ALA A 268 -25.94 -2.46 -2.62
C ALA A 268 -25.87 -4.01 -2.66
N GLU A 269 -25.70 -4.59 -3.84
CA GLU A 269 -25.56 -6.03 -4.05
C GLU A 269 -24.25 -6.53 -3.46
N LEU A 270 -23.14 -5.83 -3.72
CA LEU A 270 -21.84 -6.19 -3.19
C LEU A 270 -21.80 -6.12 -1.65
N ARG A 271 -22.42 -5.09 -1.07
CA ARG A 271 -22.57 -4.96 0.38
C ARG A 271 -23.40 -6.12 0.96
N ALA A 272 -24.48 -6.51 0.30
CA ALA A 272 -25.30 -7.64 0.73
C ALA A 272 -24.54 -8.97 0.60
N GLY A 273 -23.83 -9.18 -0.51
CA GLY A 273 -23.01 -10.37 -0.75
C GLY A 273 -21.90 -10.53 0.29
N LEU A 274 -21.16 -9.46 0.58
CA LEU A 274 -20.14 -9.48 1.64
C LEU A 274 -20.76 -9.74 3.02
N ALA A 275 -21.93 -9.16 3.31
CA ALA A 275 -22.65 -9.40 4.57
C ALA A 275 -23.12 -10.85 4.76
N MET A 276 -23.41 -11.56 3.66
CA MET A 276 -23.79 -12.97 3.65
C MET A 276 -22.59 -13.92 3.69
N ASN A 277 -21.36 -13.40 3.55
CA ASN A 277 -20.16 -14.23 3.60
C ASN A 277 -19.98 -14.84 5.00
N ALA A 278 -19.78 -16.16 5.05
CA ALA A 278 -19.66 -16.90 6.30
C ALA A 278 -18.48 -16.44 7.16
N GLU A 279 -17.35 -16.05 6.58
CA GLU A 279 -16.18 -15.60 7.34
C GLU A 279 -16.44 -14.22 7.99
N LEU A 280 -17.13 -13.32 7.30
CA LEU A 280 -17.54 -12.04 7.88
C LEU A 280 -18.51 -12.26 9.05
N ALA A 281 -19.55 -13.06 8.83
CA ALA A 281 -20.61 -13.29 9.80
C ALA A 281 -20.12 -14.08 11.03
N ALA A 282 -19.28 -15.09 10.83
CA ALA A 282 -18.85 -16.00 11.90
C ALA A 282 -17.55 -15.57 12.61
N PHE A 283 -16.67 -14.78 11.98
CA PHE A 283 -15.37 -14.43 12.57
C PHE A 283 -15.17 -12.93 12.72
N ALA A 284 -15.41 -12.14 11.67
CA ALA A 284 -15.20 -10.70 11.75
C ALA A 284 -16.15 -10.06 12.78
N GLY A 285 -17.41 -10.50 12.85
CA GLY A 285 -18.36 -10.03 13.86
C GLY A 285 -17.84 -10.21 15.30
N ASP A 286 -17.30 -11.37 15.64
CA ASP A 286 -16.78 -11.65 16.98
C ASP A 286 -15.56 -10.80 17.33
N VAL A 287 -14.64 -10.61 16.39
CA VAL A 287 -13.47 -9.73 16.57
C VAL A 287 -13.88 -8.27 16.78
N TRP A 288 -14.98 -7.85 16.16
CA TRP A 288 -15.44 -6.45 16.23
C TRP A 288 -16.37 -6.17 17.42
N ARG A 289 -17.01 -7.20 17.99
CA ARG A 289 -18.03 -7.09 19.05
C ARG A 289 -17.61 -6.25 20.24
N ASP A 290 -16.38 -6.46 20.72
CA ASP A 290 -15.85 -5.81 21.93
C ASP A 290 -15.07 -4.53 21.64
N ARG A 291 -15.01 -4.09 20.38
CA ARG A 291 -14.35 -2.84 20.02
C ARG A 291 -15.14 -1.63 20.52
N PRO A 292 -14.47 -0.59 21.05
CA PRO A 292 -15.14 0.64 21.51
C PRO A 292 -15.82 1.36 20.35
N ARG A 293 -16.63 2.39 20.58
CA ARG A 293 -17.17 3.28 19.51
C ARG A 293 -17.96 2.52 18.42
N GLY A 294 -18.86 1.65 18.85
CA GLY A 294 -19.84 1.02 17.96
C GLY A 294 -19.49 -0.38 17.47
N GLY A 295 -18.45 -1.03 18.03
CA GLY A 295 -18.06 -2.39 17.66
C GLY A 295 -19.20 -3.40 17.79
N ARG A 296 -19.98 -3.34 18.88
CA ARG A 296 -21.17 -4.18 19.07
C ARG A 296 -22.20 -3.98 17.95
N GLN A 297 -22.50 -2.73 17.59
CA GLN A 297 -23.45 -2.41 16.52
C GLN A 297 -22.94 -2.83 15.13
N LEU A 298 -21.63 -2.90 14.92
CA LEU A 298 -21.07 -3.46 13.68
C LEU A 298 -21.18 -4.98 13.68
N ALA A 299 -20.89 -5.63 14.82
CA ALA A 299 -20.98 -7.07 14.98
C ALA A 299 -22.41 -7.61 14.87
N GLU A 300 -23.40 -6.93 15.45
CA GLU A 300 -24.81 -7.32 15.41
C GLU A 300 -25.47 -7.11 14.04
N TYR A 301 -24.89 -6.25 13.20
CA TYR A 301 -25.45 -5.87 11.89
C TYR A 301 -24.41 -6.07 10.77
N PRO A 302 -24.29 -7.30 10.23
CA PRO A 302 -23.26 -7.66 9.23
C PRO A 302 -23.22 -6.74 8.01
N VAL A 303 -24.37 -6.21 7.58
CA VAL A 303 -24.46 -5.25 6.46
C VAL A 303 -23.67 -3.97 6.74
N ARG A 304 -23.64 -3.50 8.00
CA ARG A 304 -22.85 -2.32 8.40
C ARG A 304 -21.36 -2.63 8.48
N LEU A 305 -21.00 -3.81 8.99
CA LEU A 305 -19.61 -4.25 9.01
C LEU A 305 -19.07 -4.45 7.58
N ALA A 306 -19.88 -5.02 6.69
CA ALA A 306 -19.58 -5.13 5.27
C ALA A 306 -19.39 -3.75 4.63
N GLU A 307 -20.29 -2.79 4.89
CA GLU A 307 -20.14 -1.41 4.40
C GLU A 307 -18.84 -0.76 4.88
N LEU A 308 -18.48 -0.95 6.16
CA LEU A 308 -17.20 -0.47 6.70
C LEU A 308 -16.00 -1.10 5.98
N PHE A 309 -16.04 -2.39 5.70
CA PHE A 309 -14.95 -3.09 5.02
C PHE A 309 -14.79 -2.62 3.57
N LEU A 310 -15.90 -2.49 2.84
CA LEU A 310 -15.91 -1.93 1.49
C LEU A 310 -15.36 -0.50 1.49
N LEU A 311 -15.79 0.34 2.44
CA LEU A 311 -15.30 1.71 2.56
C LEU A 311 -13.81 1.75 2.91
N ARG A 312 -13.29 0.90 3.81
CA ARG A 312 -11.85 0.85 4.10
C ARG A 312 -11.00 0.53 2.86
N GLU A 313 -11.48 -0.35 1.99
CA GLU A 313 -10.77 -0.72 0.76
C GLU A 313 -10.90 0.33 -0.36
N LEU A 314 -12.02 1.06 -0.42
CA LEU A 314 -12.42 1.83 -1.61
C LEU A 314 -12.73 3.31 -1.33
N PHE A 315 -12.69 3.81 -0.09
CA PHE A 315 -12.97 5.23 0.17
C PHE A 315 -11.95 6.15 -0.52
N ARG A 316 -10.70 5.68 -0.66
CA ARG A 316 -9.60 6.40 -1.27
C ARG A 316 -8.87 5.50 -2.25
N ARG A 317 -8.45 6.07 -3.39
CA ARG A 317 -7.50 5.44 -4.30
C ARG A 317 -6.07 5.87 -3.90
N PRO A 318 -5.26 4.98 -3.27
CA PRO A 318 -3.91 5.33 -2.85
C PRO A 318 -3.00 5.56 -4.05
N ARG A 319 -1.98 6.42 -3.88
CA ARG A 319 -0.98 6.69 -4.93
C ARG A 319 0.12 5.63 -5.01
N MET A 320 0.53 5.09 -3.86
CA MET A 320 1.68 4.18 -3.73
C MET A 320 1.34 2.85 -3.04
N GLN A 321 0.15 2.73 -2.43
CA GLN A 321 -0.25 1.50 -1.74
C GLN A 321 -1.11 0.62 -2.65
N ASN A 322 -1.11 -0.69 -2.36
CA ASN A 322 -1.94 -1.65 -3.08
C ASN A 322 -3.38 -1.62 -2.56
N ASN A 323 -4.33 -1.32 -3.44
CA ASN A 323 -5.76 -1.59 -3.31
C ASN A 323 -6.26 -2.32 -4.58
N LEU A 324 -7.52 -2.76 -4.59
CA LEU A 324 -8.10 -3.42 -5.76
C LEU A 324 -7.93 -2.63 -7.06
N GLU A 325 -8.04 -1.30 -6.97
CA GLU A 325 -7.96 -0.39 -8.11
C GLU A 325 -6.53 -0.22 -8.61
N THR A 326 -5.54 -0.10 -7.71
CA THR A 326 -4.12 -0.01 -8.10
C THR A 326 -3.55 -1.36 -8.53
N MET A 327 -4.15 -2.47 -8.09
CA MET A 327 -3.82 -3.82 -8.56
C MET A 327 -4.52 -4.19 -9.89
N GLY A 328 -5.43 -3.34 -10.40
CA GLY A 328 -6.17 -3.61 -11.63
C GLY A 328 -7.23 -4.72 -11.52
N LEU A 329 -7.62 -5.10 -10.30
CA LEU A 329 -8.57 -6.20 -10.05
C LEU A 329 -10.02 -5.75 -10.18
N ALA A 330 -10.34 -4.54 -9.73
CA ALA A 330 -11.66 -3.93 -9.84
C ALA A 330 -11.53 -2.40 -9.80
N ARG A 331 -12.49 -1.68 -10.37
CA ARG A 331 -12.62 -0.22 -10.26
C ARG A 331 -14.03 0.17 -9.83
N LEU A 332 -14.12 1.27 -9.08
CA LEU A 332 -15.40 1.95 -8.90
C LEU A 332 -15.83 2.60 -10.22
N VAL A 333 -17.13 2.48 -10.52
CA VAL A 333 -17.78 3.17 -11.61
C VAL A 333 -19.00 3.92 -11.12
N PHE A 334 -19.34 5.00 -11.81
CA PHE A 334 -20.42 5.91 -11.44
C PHE A 334 -21.37 6.05 -12.63
N PRO A 335 -22.29 5.08 -12.87
CA PRO A 335 -23.14 5.07 -14.06
C PRO A 335 -23.89 6.39 -14.29
N ALA A 336 -24.41 7.01 -13.24
CA ALA A 336 -25.09 8.30 -13.33
C ALA A 336 -24.18 9.44 -13.83
N LEU A 337 -22.89 9.42 -13.48
CA LEU A 337 -21.90 10.37 -13.96
C LEU A 337 -21.56 10.10 -15.43
N GLU A 338 -21.45 8.84 -15.84
CA GLU A 338 -21.21 8.46 -17.24
C GLU A 338 -22.39 8.84 -18.14
N GLU A 339 -23.61 8.59 -17.70
CA GLU A 339 -24.82 9.04 -18.39
C GLU A 339 -24.84 10.57 -18.53
N ARG A 340 -24.50 11.29 -17.47
CA ARG A 340 -24.43 12.76 -17.51
C ARG A 340 -23.35 13.26 -18.46
N ALA A 341 -22.20 12.60 -18.51
CA ALA A 341 -21.11 12.91 -19.44
C ALA A 341 -21.55 12.74 -20.91
N ARG A 342 -22.32 11.69 -21.21
CA ARG A 342 -22.87 11.44 -22.56
C ARG A 342 -23.89 12.49 -23.01
N LEU A 343 -24.61 13.11 -22.08
CA LEU A 343 -25.59 14.15 -22.39
C LEU A 343 -24.96 15.49 -22.81
N GLY A 344 -23.68 15.74 -22.52
CA GLY A 344 -23.05 17.00 -22.85
C GLY A 344 -21.54 16.99 -22.66
N VAL A 345 -20.80 16.89 -23.77
CA VAL A 345 -19.35 17.07 -23.80
C VAL A 345 -19.04 18.57 -23.82
N PRO A 346 -18.16 19.08 -22.93
CA PRO A 346 -17.71 20.46 -22.96
C PRO A 346 -17.17 20.87 -24.34
N ALA A 347 -17.51 22.09 -24.79
CA ALA A 347 -17.12 22.58 -26.13
C ALA A 347 -15.61 22.47 -26.38
N VAL A 348 -14.79 22.81 -25.38
CA VAL A 348 -13.31 22.72 -25.46
C VAL A 348 -12.83 21.30 -25.75
N LEU A 349 -13.49 20.27 -25.19
CA LEU A 349 -13.14 18.87 -25.45
C LEU A 349 -13.63 18.43 -26.83
N ALA A 350 -14.84 18.82 -27.21
CA ALA A 350 -15.39 18.53 -28.53
C ALA A 350 -14.55 19.17 -29.66
N GLU A 351 -14.09 20.41 -29.47
CA GLU A 351 -13.18 21.12 -30.38
C GLU A 351 -11.81 20.43 -30.51
N ALA A 352 -11.36 19.77 -29.45
CA ALA A 352 -10.15 18.95 -29.44
C ALA A 352 -10.35 17.53 -30.05
N GLY A 353 -11.56 17.22 -30.54
CA GLY A 353 -11.89 15.90 -31.09
C GLY A 353 -12.08 14.80 -30.04
N LEU A 354 -12.28 15.18 -28.78
CA LEU A 354 -12.55 14.24 -27.68
C LEU A 354 -14.05 14.00 -27.53
N ASP A 355 -14.42 12.75 -27.26
CA ASP A 355 -15.81 12.30 -27.16
C ASP A 355 -16.30 12.21 -25.70
N ALA A 356 -17.51 11.67 -25.53
CA ALA A 356 -18.12 11.48 -24.23
C ALA A 356 -17.36 10.48 -23.33
N ASP A 357 -16.65 9.52 -23.92
CA ASP A 357 -15.89 8.52 -23.18
C ASP A 357 -14.62 9.17 -22.61
N ALA A 358 -13.94 10.01 -23.40
CA ALA A 358 -12.84 10.83 -22.92
C ALA A 358 -13.29 11.78 -21.78
N TRP A 359 -14.47 12.41 -21.93
CA TRP A 359 -15.01 13.28 -20.88
C TRP A 359 -15.35 12.50 -19.59
N SER A 360 -15.98 11.33 -19.73
CA SER A 360 -16.23 10.43 -18.61
C SER A 360 -14.93 10.03 -17.90
N GLY A 361 -13.86 9.72 -18.66
CA GLY A 361 -12.54 9.42 -18.10
C GLY A 361 -11.95 10.56 -17.28
N VAL A 362 -12.07 11.80 -17.76
CA VAL A 362 -11.63 13.01 -17.01
C VAL A 362 -12.43 13.17 -15.72
N LEU A 363 -13.74 12.96 -15.76
CA LEU A 363 -14.60 13.05 -14.58
C LEU A 363 -14.26 11.95 -13.54
N HIS A 364 -14.01 10.72 -13.98
CA HIS A 364 -13.53 9.63 -13.12
C HIS A 364 -12.18 9.98 -12.47
N ALA A 365 -11.23 10.51 -13.25
CA ALA A 365 -9.95 10.96 -12.71
C ALA A 365 -10.12 12.09 -11.68
N ALA A 366 -11.05 13.02 -11.91
CA ALA A 366 -11.38 14.05 -10.94
C ALA A 366 -11.96 13.46 -9.64
N VAL A 367 -12.88 12.47 -9.73
CA VAL A 367 -13.41 11.75 -8.56
C VAL A 367 -12.27 11.15 -7.74
N ASP A 368 -11.31 10.49 -8.37
CA ASP A 368 -10.21 9.84 -7.65
C ASP A 368 -9.19 10.82 -7.08
N ILE A 369 -8.73 11.79 -7.88
CA ILE A 369 -7.59 12.66 -7.57
C ILE A 369 -8.00 13.88 -6.75
N LEU A 370 -9.22 14.39 -6.93
CA LEU A 370 -9.70 15.57 -6.22
C LEU A 370 -10.61 15.18 -5.06
N PHE A 371 -11.67 14.39 -5.29
CA PHE A 371 -12.68 14.14 -4.27
C PHE A 371 -12.28 13.05 -3.28
N ARG A 372 -12.00 11.83 -3.76
CA ARG A 372 -11.60 10.69 -2.91
C ARG A 372 -10.25 10.92 -2.24
N ALA A 373 -9.29 11.54 -2.94
CA ALA A 373 -7.99 11.87 -2.36
C ALA A 373 -8.06 12.87 -1.19
N THR A 374 -9.07 13.75 -1.17
CA THR A 374 -9.31 14.75 -0.12
C THR A 374 -10.40 14.34 0.86
N LEU A 375 -10.89 13.10 0.77
CA LEU A 375 -11.92 12.54 1.66
C LEU A 375 -13.28 13.23 1.54
N ALA A 376 -13.60 13.76 0.37
CA ALA A 376 -14.94 14.22 0.02
C ALA A 376 -15.87 13.03 -0.30
N VAL A 377 -16.15 12.20 0.71
CA VAL A 377 -16.96 10.98 0.60
C VAL A 377 -18.01 10.98 1.71
N ASP A 378 -19.27 10.65 1.38
CA ASP A 378 -20.35 10.50 2.36
C ASP A 378 -20.12 9.23 3.19
N LEU A 379 -19.74 9.40 4.46
CA LEU A 379 -19.51 8.32 5.39
C LEU A 379 -20.62 8.26 6.45
N PRO A 380 -21.21 7.08 6.71
CA PRO A 380 -22.23 6.93 7.75
C PRO A 380 -21.73 7.39 9.12
N VAL A 381 -22.56 8.20 9.80
CA VAL A 381 -22.28 8.74 11.15
C VAL A 381 -23.17 8.07 12.22
N ASP A 382 -24.36 7.63 11.84
CA ASP A 382 -25.37 6.99 12.71
C ASP A 382 -25.66 5.57 12.20
N PRO A 383 -25.70 4.53 13.07
CA PRO A 383 -25.46 4.58 14.52
C PRO A 383 -23.98 4.48 14.92
N VAL A 384 -23.10 4.26 13.94
CA VAL A 384 -21.66 4.16 14.16
C VAL A 384 -20.96 5.15 13.24
N ASP A 385 -20.09 5.97 13.82
CA ASP A 385 -19.27 6.91 13.07
C ASP A 385 -18.14 6.17 12.35
N MET A 386 -18.38 5.81 11.08
CA MET A 386 -17.43 5.04 10.27
C MET A 386 -16.12 5.80 10.03
N ARG A 387 -16.12 7.13 10.11
CA ARG A 387 -14.92 7.96 9.96
C ARG A 387 -13.86 7.57 10.97
N HIS A 388 -14.27 7.23 12.19
CA HIS A 388 -13.34 6.82 13.23
C HIS A 388 -12.53 5.57 12.85
N TRP A 389 -13.15 4.64 12.12
CA TRP A 389 -12.55 3.36 11.76
C TRP A 389 -11.78 3.38 10.44
N ILE A 390 -12.03 4.38 9.61
CA ILE A 390 -11.39 4.54 8.29
C ILE A 390 -10.26 5.57 8.37
N THR A 391 -10.52 6.73 8.99
CA THR A 391 -9.57 7.85 9.04
C THR A 391 -9.74 8.66 10.34
N PRO A 392 -9.30 8.13 11.48
CA PRO A 392 -9.56 8.73 12.80
C PRO A 392 -9.01 10.15 13.00
N ARG A 393 -8.07 10.59 12.17
CA ARG A 393 -7.37 11.88 12.30
C ARG A 393 -7.57 12.86 11.13
N SER A 394 -8.25 12.46 10.07
CA SER A 394 -8.44 13.34 8.91
C SER A 394 -9.80 14.02 8.94
N ALA A 395 -9.83 15.32 8.70
CA ALA A 395 -11.08 16.02 8.42
C ALA A 395 -11.63 15.56 7.07
N LEU A 396 -12.95 15.32 7.01
CA LEU A 396 -13.61 15.12 5.72
C LEU A 396 -13.73 16.46 5.01
N SER A 397 -13.44 16.47 3.71
CA SER A 397 -13.70 17.64 2.88
C SER A 397 -15.18 17.69 2.49
N GLU A 398 -15.75 18.88 2.44
CA GLU A 398 -17.10 19.11 1.94
C GLU A 398 -17.04 19.61 0.50
N VAL A 399 -18.00 19.20 -0.33
CA VAL A 399 -18.14 19.67 -1.71
C VAL A 399 -19.16 20.79 -1.74
N LEU A 400 -18.73 21.97 -2.19
CA LEU A 400 -19.57 23.15 -2.34
C LEU A 400 -19.92 23.37 -3.81
N GLU A 401 -21.05 24.05 -4.04
CA GLU A 401 -21.40 24.50 -5.39
C GLU A 401 -20.37 25.50 -5.94
N PRO A 402 -20.06 25.47 -7.25
CA PRO A 402 -19.15 26.43 -7.86
C PRO A 402 -19.62 27.88 -7.62
N GLY A 403 -18.74 28.72 -7.08
CA GLY A 403 -19.03 30.12 -6.79
C GLY A 403 -19.58 30.38 -5.38
N THR A 404 -19.83 29.33 -4.59
CA THR A 404 -20.16 29.48 -3.17
C THR A 404 -18.89 29.86 -2.40
N PRO A 405 -18.88 30.99 -1.67
CA PRO A 405 -17.74 31.35 -0.84
C PRO A 405 -17.58 30.34 0.29
N PRO A 406 -16.35 30.00 0.70
CA PRO A 406 -16.14 29.17 1.89
C PRO A 406 -16.65 29.95 3.10
N ASP A 407 -17.73 29.48 3.73
CA ASP A 407 -18.26 30.11 4.94
C ASP A 407 -17.19 30.12 6.04
N SER A 408 -16.85 31.31 6.53
CA SER A 408 -15.82 31.50 7.56
C SER A 408 -16.26 31.08 8.97
N GLU A 409 -17.50 30.61 9.16
CA GLU A 409 -18.12 30.41 10.49
C GLU A 409 -18.76 29.03 10.74
N THR A 410 -18.52 28.01 9.90
CA THR A 410 -19.04 26.66 10.19
C THR A 410 -18.02 25.84 10.99
N SER A 411 -18.09 25.93 12.33
CA SER A 411 -17.42 25.00 13.25
C SER A 411 -18.28 23.77 13.61
N THR A 412 -19.41 23.54 12.93
CA THR A 412 -20.30 22.39 13.19
C THR A 412 -20.58 21.52 11.96
N LYS A 413 -20.31 20.23 12.19
CA LYS A 413 -20.69 19.02 11.42
C LYS A 413 -22.01 19.18 10.64
N SER A 414 -21.93 19.04 9.31
CA SER A 414 -23.05 18.95 8.37
C SER A 414 -23.94 20.21 8.24
N PRO A 415 -23.51 21.23 7.48
CA PRO A 415 -24.46 22.06 6.76
C PRO A 415 -24.99 21.27 5.55
N SER A 416 -26.19 21.64 5.09
CA SER A 416 -26.90 21.03 3.97
C SER A 416 -26.20 21.28 2.63
N GLY A 417 -25.08 20.59 2.38
CA GLY A 417 -24.40 20.56 1.09
C GLY A 417 -24.96 19.46 0.20
N PHE A 418 -25.40 19.82 -1.02
CA PHE A 418 -26.12 18.99 -2.00
C PHE A 418 -27.36 18.26 -1.44
N HIS A 419 -28.46 18.20 -2.19
CA HIS A 419 -29.49 17.20 -1.89
C HIS A 419 -28.79 15.84 -1.85
N ARG A 420 -28.82 15.15 -0.70
CA ARG A 420 -28.24 13.82 -0.46
C ARG A 420 -28.96 12.75 -1.30
N GLN A 421 -28.99 12.89 -2.62
CA GLN A 421 -29.26 11.78 -3.51
C GLN A 421 -27.95 11.00 -3.60
N ARG A 422 -27.91 9.84 -2.93
CA ARG A 422 -26.82 8.89 -3.12
C ARG A 422 -26.79 8.50 -4.59
N ALA A 423 -25.78 8.95 -5.33
CA ALA A 423 -25.56 8.47 -6.68
C ALA A 423 -25.27 6.96 -6.60
N PRO A 424 -25.92 6.12 -7.41
CA PRO A 424 -25.62 4.70 -7.41
C PRO A 424 -24.19 4.51 -7.92
N ALA A 425 -23.33 3.97 -7.05
CA ALA A 425 -22.02 3.47 -7.43
C ALA A 425 -22.15 1.99 -7.82
N ALA A 426 -21.35 1.58 -8.79
CA ALA A 426 -21.19 0.19 -9.17
C ALA A 426 -19.71 -0.14 -9.31
N PHE A 427 -19.40 -1.40 -9.54
CA PHE A 427 -18.04 -1.91 -9.65
C PHE A 427 -17.87 -2.60 -10.98
N CYS A 428 -16.71 -2.47 -11.62
CA CYS A 428 -16.38 -3.31 -12.77
C CYS A 428 -14.91 -3.69 -12.84
N ILE A 429 -14.57 -4.68 -13.67
CA ILE A 429 -13.18 -4.99 -13.99
C ILE A 429 -12.61 -3.91 -14.91
N SER A 430 -11.48 -3.34 -14.52
CA SER A 430 -10.66 -2.49 -15.36
C SER A 430 -9.83 -3.37 -16.30
N ARG A 431 -10.23 -3.51 -17.57
CA ARG A 431 -9.27 -3.95 -18.59
C ARG A 431 -8.40 -2.74 -18.95
N SER A 432 -7.16 -2.74 -18.47
CA SER A 432 -6.11 -1.95 -19.10
C SER A 432 -5.98 -2.44 -20.54
N GLY A 433 -6.36 -1.58 -21.49
CA GLY A 433 -6.13 -1.81 -22.92
C GLY A 433 -4.65 -1.74 -23.26
#